data_AF-A0A395UXP3-F1
#
_entry.id   AF-A0A395UXP3-F1
#
_cell.length_a   1.000
_cell.length_b   1.000
_cell.length_c   1.000
_cell.angle_alpha   90.00
_cell.angle_beta   90.00
_cell.angle_gamma   90.00
#
_symmetry.space_group_name_H-M   'P 1'
#
loop_
_entity.id
_entity.type
_entity.pdbx_description
1 polymer ?
#
loop_
_entity_poly.entity_id
_entity_poly.type
_entity_poly.pdbx_seq_one_letter_code
_entity_poly.pdbx_strand_id
1 'polypeptide(L)'
;MCLAYQSGRISNLDDGLNFSNRALEHMGESGRQVPIQTLQDAIRYGEAMPDPRGSNTTMYYTTMYKNGKMYNLEVLYDEISNTVYHFEYARKAMGNLPAIPK
;
A
#
# COMPACT_ATOMS: atom_id res chain seq x y z
N MET A 1 13.07 27.85 7.47
CA MET A 1 11.66 27.60 7.12
C MET A 1 11.40 26.12 7.38
N CYS A 2 11.00 25.78 8.60
CA CYS A 2 10.64 24.41 8.98
C CYS A 2 9.28 24.08 8.36
N LEU A 3 9.21 23.01 7.58
CA LEU A 3 7.93 22.40 7.24
C LEU A 3 7.67 21.31 8.29
N ALA A 4 6.79 21.61 9.23
CA ALA A 4 6.17 20.60 10.08
C ALA A 4 5.25 19.76 9.18
N TYR A 5 5.69 18.56 8.81
CA TYR A 5 4.83 17.58 8.16
C TYR A 5 3.76 17.15 9.18
N GLN A 6 2.49 17.24 8.79
CA GLN A 6 1.33 17.00 9.66
C GLN A 6 1.30 15.56 10.18
N SER A 7 2.03 15.30 11.27
CA SER A 7 2.01 14.07 12.06
C SER A 7 0.73 14.00 12.92
N GLY A 8 -0.45 14.07 12.30
CA GLY A 8 -1.72 14.26 13.01
C GLY A 8 -2.86 13.32 12.65
N ARG A 9 -2.72 12.36 11.72
CA ARG A 9 -3.85 11.51 11.29
C ARG A 9 -3.57 10.01 11.14
N ILE A 10 -2.34 9.57 11.34
CA ILE A 10 -1.97 8.16 11.22
C ILE A 10 -1.65 7.58 12.61
N SER A 11 -2.56 7.72 13.56
CA SER A 11 -2.32 7.29 14.95
C SER A 11 -2.40 5.77 15.15
N ASN A 12 -2.86 5.00 14.16
CA ASN A 12 -3.18 3.57 14.33
C ASN A 12 -2.35 2.63 13.46
N LEU A 13 -1.51 3.12 12.55
CA LEU A 13 -0.74 2.22 11.68
C LEU A 13 0.26 1.40 12.47
N ASP A 14 0.90 1.95 13.52
CA ASP A 14 1.88 1.21 14.32
C ASP A 14 1.28 0.02 15.08
N ASP A 15 -0.03 0.07 15.38
CA ASP A 15 -0.75 -0.98 16.08
C ASP A 15 -1.19 -2.13 15.16
N GLY A 16 -0.98 -1.97 13.85
CA GLY A 16 -1.31 -2.96 12.82
C GLY A 16 -2.30 -2.44 11.77
N LEU A 17 -2.80 -3.37 10.96
CA LEU A 17 -3.73 -3.11 9.86
C LEU A 17 -4.90 -4.07 9.96
N ASN A 18 -6.11 -3.58 9.69
CA ASN A 18 -7.24 -4.44 9.39
C ASN A 18 -7.20 -4.84 7.91
N PHE A 19 -7.85 -5.96 7.58
CA PHE A 19 -7.87 -6.49 6.22
C PHE A 19 -9.28 -6.89 5.81
N SER A 20 -9.65 -6.61 4.57
CA SER A 20 -10.80 -7.27 3.94
C SER A 20 -10.54 -8.78 3.84
N ASN A 21 -11.60 -9.59 3.77
CA ASN A 21 -11.47 -11.05 3.61
C ASN A 21 -10.55 -11.41 2.43
N ARG A 22 -10.68 -10.69 1.31
CA ARG A 22 -9.88 -10.94 0.11
C ARG A 22 -8.41 -10.55 0.29
N ALA A 23 -8.14 -9.44 0.96
CA ALA A 23 -6.77 -9.04 1.28
C ALA A 23 -6.13 -10.04 2.26
N LEU A 24 -6.89 -10.54 3.24
CA LEU A 24 -6.43 -11.54 4.19
C LEU A 24 -6.11 -12.88 3.50
N GLU A 25 -6.91 -13.31 2.53
CA GLU A 25 -6.61 -14.47 1.68
C GLU A 25 -5.25 -14.30 0.98
N HIS A 26 -5.00 -13.14 0.36
CA HIS A 26 -3.73 -12.87 -0.32
C HIS A 26 -2.53 -12.84 0.64
N MET A 27 -2.72 -12.47 1.90
CA MET A 27 -1.68 -12.54 2.94
C MET A 27 -1.27 -13.99 3.24
N GLY A 28 -2.17 -14.97 3.05
CA GLY A 28 -1.88 -16.39 3.18
C GLY A 28 -1.24 -17.03 1.95
N GLU A 29 -1.26 -16.36 0.80
CA GLU A 29 -0.69 -16.84 -0.45
C GLU A 29 0.80 -16.44 -0.54
N SER A 30 1.74 -17.39 -0.42
CA SER A 30 3.19 -17.10 -0.41
C SER A 30 3.69 -16.28 -1.61
N GLY A 31 3.07 -16.48 -2.76
CA GLY A 31 3.32 -15.75 -4.00
C GLY A 31 2.76 -14.33 -4.03
N ARG A 32 2.00 -13.91 -3.02
CA ARG A 32 1.31 -12.60 -2.99
C ARG A 32 1.44 -11.87 -1.67
N GLN A 33 1.77 -12.56 -0.59
CA GLN A 33 1.99 -11.96 0.70
C GLN A 33 3.01 -10.82 0.62
N VAL A 34 2.66 -9.72 1.29
CA VAL A 34 3.48 -8.55 1.53
C VAL A 34 3.60 -8.38 3.06
N PRO A 35 4.79 -8.16 3.63
CA PRO A 35 4.92 -7.91 5.06
C PRO A 35 4.07 -6.71 5.51
N ILE A 36 3.46 -6.79 6.69
CA ILE A 36 2.61 -5.71 7.24
C ILE A 36 3.37 -4.38 7.28
N GLN A 37 4.65 -4.41 7.68
CA GLN A 37 5.50 -3.22 7.68
C GLN A 37 5.62 -2.56 6.30
N THR A 38 5.74 -3.37 5.24
CA THR A 38 5.81 -2.85 3.88
C THR A 38 4.49 -2.21 3.44
N LEU A 39 3.34 -2.74 3.89
CA LEU A 39 2.04 -2.10 3.65
C LEU A 39 1.91 -0.79 4.43
N GLN A 40 2.34 -0.75 5.70
CA GLN A 40 2.37 0.48 6.51
C GLN A 40 3.29 1.54 5.87
N ASP A 41 4.48 1.15 5.41
CA ASP A 41 5.42 2.05 4.75
C ASP A 41 4.86 2.58 3.43
N ALA A 42 4.15 1.75 2.66
CA ALA A 42 3.44 2.20 1.46
C ALA A 42 2.37 3.24 1.79
N ILE A 43 1.58 3.04 2.85
CA ILE A 43 0.56 4.01 3.28
C ILE A 43 1.19 5.31 3.82
N ARG A 44 2.35 5.23 4.49
CA ARG A 44 3.05 6.40 5.06
C ARG A 44 3.78 7.25 4.04
N TYR A 45 4.49 6.60 3.12
CA TYR A 45 5.50 7.24 2.29
C TYR A 45 5.26 7.04 0.79
N GLY A 46 4.31 6.18 0.41
CA GLY A 46 3.93 5.98 -0.98
C GLY A 46 3.18 7.19 -1.55
N GLU A 47 3.10 7.22 -2.87
CA GLU A 47 2.37 8.23 -3.61
C GLU A 47 0.87 7.96 -3.51
N ALA A 48 0.16 8.84 -2.79
CA ALA A 48 -1.28 8.75 -2.59
C ALA A 48 -2.03 9.28 -3.81
N MET A 49 -2.99 8.49 -4.31
CA MET A 49 -3.89 8.85 -5.39
C MET A 49 -5.35 8.48 -5.04
N PRO A 50 -6.35 9.19 -5.58
CA PRO A 50 -7.75 8.77 -5.43
C PRO A 50 -7.96 7.35 -5.95
N ASP A 51 -8.80 6.55 -5.28
CA ASP A 51 -9.20 5.25 -5.78
C ASP A 51 -9.75 5.37 -7.22
N PRO A 52 -9.16 4.66 -8.21
CA PRO A 52 -9.63 4.68 -9.59
C PRO A 52 -11.09 4.24 -9.77
N ARG A 53 -11.67 3.56 -8.77
CA ARG A 53 -13.08 3.14 -8.76
C ARG A 53 -14.03 4.18 -8.15
N GLY A 54 -13.50 5.30 -7.65
CA GLY A 54 -14.28 6.42 -7.13
C GLY A 54 -14.86 6.21 -5.71
N SER A 55 -14.27 5.33 -4.90
CA SER A 55 -14.63 5.24 -3.48
C SER A 55 -13.90 6.31 -2.64
N ASN A 56 -14.21 6.39 -1.35
CA ASN A 56 -13.52 7.27 -0.39
C ASN A 56 -12.17 6.71 0.09
N THR A 57 -11.70 5.62 -0.51
CA THR A 57 -10.40 5.01 -0.16
C THR A 57 -9.26 5.66 -0.94
N THR A 58 -8.05 5.55 -0.40
CA THR A 58 -6.84 6.09 -1.03
C THR A 58 -6.01 4.92 -1.56
N MET A 59 -5.57 5.02 -2.81
CA MET A 59 -4.62 4.08 -3.39
C MET A 59 -3.20 4.65 -3.21
N TYR A 60 -2.32 3.86 -2.61
CA TYR A 60 -0.92 4.21 -2.41
C TYR A 60 -0.05 3.40 -3.34
N TYR A 61 0.86 4.07 -4.04
CA TYR A 61 1.82 3.45 -4.94
C TYR A 61 3.25 3.63 -4.41
N THR A 62 4.02 2.55 -4.43
CA THR A 62 5.46 2.60 -4.12
C THR A 62 6.19 1.46 -4.82
N THR A 63 7.51 1.40 -4.67
CA THR A 63 8.30 0.24 -5.06
C THR A 63 8.66 -0.59 -3.83
N MET A 64 8.73 -1.91 -4.00
CA MET A 64 9.20 -2.84 -2.97
C MET A 64 10.25 -3.80 -3.54
N TYR A 65 11.05 -4.39 -2.66
CA TYR A 65 11.98 -5.46 -3.02
C TYR A 65 11.54 -6.79 -2.41
N LYS A 66 11.53 -7.84 -3.23
CA LYS A 66 11.33 -9.23 -2.80
C LYS A 66 12.40 -10.09 -3.43
N ASN A 67 13.21 -10.76 -2.61
CA ASN A 67 14.32 -11.62 -3.07
C ASN A 67 15.27 -10.92 -4.08
N GLY A 68 15.66 -9.69 -3.77
CA GLY A 68 16.55 -8.88 -4.63
C GLY A 68 15.90 -8.34 -5.91
N LYS A 69 14.61 -8.60 -6.14
CA LYS A 69 13.87 -8.14 -7.31
C LYS A 69 12.95 -6.98 -6.92
N MET A 70 13.02 -5.90 -7.68
CA MET A 70 12.13 -4.74 -7.53
C MET A 70 10.77 -5.03 -8.15
N TYR A 71 9.71 -4.54 -7.50
CA TYR A 71 8.32 -4.59 -7.93
C TYR A 71 7.64 -3.25 -7.63
N ASN A 72 6.66 -2.88 -8.43
CA ASN A 72 5.68 -1.87 -8.03
C ASN A 72 4.71 -2.53 -7.04
N LEU A 73 4.25 -1.76 -6.07
CA LEU A 73 3.28 -2.14 -5.06
C LEU A 73 2.16 -1.10 -5.05
N GLU A 74 0.91 -1.57 -5.13
CA GLU A 74 -0.28 -0.77 -4.86
C GLU A 74 -0.97 -1.26 -3.58
N VAL A 75 -1.48 -0.33 -2.78
CA VAL A 75 -2.24 -0.61 -1.55
C VAL A 75 -3.47 0.28 -1.49
N LEU A 76 -4.65 -0.33 -1.51
CA LEU A 76 -5.93 0.38 -1.34
C LEU A 76 -6.31 0.40 0.14
N TYR A 77 -6.35 1.59 0.72
CA TYR A 77 -6.49 1.79 2.15
C TYR A 77 -7.63 2.74 2.50
N ASP A 78 -8.42 2.34 3.50
CA ASP A 78 -9.43 3.19 4.15
C ASP A 78 -8.92 3.67 5.52
N GLU A 79 -8.73 4.98 5.62
CA GLU A 79 -8.21 5.63 6.81
C GLU A 79 -9.17 5.56 8.00
N ILE A 80 -10.48 5.57 7.76
CA ILE A 80 -11.50 5.59 8.82
C ILE A 80 -11.49 4.27 9.58
N SER A 81 -11.44 3.14 8.89
CA SER A 81 -11.49 1.80 9.49
C SER A 81 -10.12 1.16 9.70
N ASN A 82 -9.01 1.83 9.34
CA ASN A 82 -7.68 1.22 9.25
C ASN A 82 -7.66 -0.03 8.33
N THR A 83 -8.48 0.05 7.29
CA THR A 83 -8.88 -0.89 6.22
C THR A 83 -7.92 -1.17 5.06
N VAL A 84 -7.10 -2.22 5.01
CA VAL A 84 -6.53 -2.64 3.72
C VAL A 84 -7.54 -3.47 2.93
N TYR A 85 -8.10 -2.88 1.88
CA TYR A 85 -9.08 -3.54 1.02
C TYR A 85 -8.43 -4.38 -0.07
N HIS A 86 -7.29 -3.91 -0.61
CA HIS A 86 -6.57 -4.55 -1.70
C HIS A 86 -5.08 -4.23 -1.64
N PHE A 87 -4.26 -5.17 -2.09
CA PHE A 87 -2.87 -4.91 -2.42
C PHE A 87 -2.44 -5.83 -3.55
N GLU A 88 -1.52 -5.36 -4.38
CA GLU A 88 -0.88 -6.14 -5.43
C GLU A 88 0.55 -5.65 -5.60
N TYR A 89 1.49 -6.59 -5.79
CA TYR A 89 2.81 -6.24 -6.31
C TYR A 89 3.07 -6.94 -7.63
N ALA A 90 3.62 -6.21 -8.59
CA ALA A 90 3.97 -6.75 -9.90
C ALA A 90 5.00 -5.86 -10.60
N ARG A 91 5.42 -6.28 -11.79
CA ARG A 91 6.32 -5.49 -12.66
C ARG A 91 5.60 -4.65 -13.71
N LYS A 92 4.26 -4.73 -13.77
CA LYS A 92 3.44 -3.89 -14.64
C LYS A 92 3.42 -2.45 -14.11
N ALA A 93 3.07 -1.50 -14.98
CA ALA A 93 2.80 -0.13 -14.55
C ALA A 93 1.62 -0.12 -13.55
N MET A 94 1.71 0.71 -12.51
CA MET A 94 0.71 0.83 -11.44
C MET A 94 0.59 2.28 -11.04
N GLY A 95 -0.60 2.87 -11.19
CA GLY A 95 -0.80 4.30 -10.99
C GLY A 95 0.11 5.11 -11.92
N ASN A 96 0.96 5.93 -11.33
CA ASN A 96 2.01 6.72 -11.98
C ASN A 96 3.37 6.00 -12.09
N LEU A 97 3.53 4.82 -11.48
CA LEU A 97 4.78 4.07 -11.57
C LEU A 97 4.91 3.36 -12.93
N PRO A 98 6.04 3.51 -13.63
CA PRO A 98 6.27 2.82 -14.90
C PRO A 98 6.44 1.31 -14.70
N ALA A 99 6.28 0.53 -15.76
CA ALA A 99 6.58 -0.90 -15.72
C ALA A 99 8.08 -1.14 -15.45
N ILE A 100 8.40 -2.14 -14.61
CA ILE A 100 9.77 -2.52 -14.26
C ILE A 100 10.24 -3.63 -15.23
N PRO A 101 11.37 -3.45 -15.95
CA PRO A 101 11.92 -4.47 -16.84
C PRO A 101 12.22 -5.80 -16.13
N LYS A 102 12.31 -6.89 -16.90
CA LYS A 102 12.60 -8.24 -16.37
C LYS A 102 14.06 -8.40 -15.93
#